data_AF-A0A843WY77-F1
#
_entry.id   AF-A0A843WY77-F1
#
_cell.length_a   1.000
_cell.length_b   1.000
_cell.length_c   1.000
_cell.angle_alpha   90.00
_cell.angle_beta   90.00
_cell.angle_gamma   90.00
#
_symmetry.space_group_name_H-M   'P 1'
#
loop_
_entity.id
_entity.type
_entity.pdbx_description
1 polymer ?
#
loop_
_entity_poly.entity_id
_entity_poly.type
_entity_poly.pdbx_seq_one_letter_code
_entity_poly.pdbx_strand_id
1 'polypeptide(L)'
;MAETLSPFHFRLSFSRLLSFPWPAKPTLSRSPAVAEATHHLRAAGARQGRLSSAPRESPPPKQKARPTTSPSMPGRGRAPETSRPRKMAGNINLEVSPHRAVAAVRLLRVEQGGAFVDLLNEKGKHSAGNGMDYVERTLGFRTRELDNRDIRLVTEIVGGTVRWKRYLDHVILSLCNEDRMFRGMEPLLLQILRISFYEIIKLGMPPYAVLYENVKLAKIALRPGAGNLVNGLLRKLILTMETGTLPLPKVEGDDRAQARALAIIYSHPVWMVRRWLKYLGQEEAVKLMNWNNNGPIYSLRVNSANGLTRDDLIMRLKSLNVS
;
A
#
# COMPACT_ATOMS: atom_id res chain seq x y z
N MET A 1 -2.32 -55.68 -4.90
CA MET A 1 -3.03 -54.64 -5.69
C MET A 1 -3.62 -53.64 -4.71
N ALA A 2 -3.48 -52.35 -5.04
CA ALA A 2 -3.99 -51.15 -4.35
C ALA A 2 -3.16 -50.61 -3.16
N GLU A 3 -2.06 -49.96 -3.52
CA GLU A 3 -1.48 -48.82 -2.79
C GLU A 3 -2.49 -47.65 -2.77
N THR A 4 -2.65 -47.00 -1.61
CA THR A 4 -3.38 -45.74 -1.49
C THR A 4 -2.40 -44.62 -1.19
N LEU A 5 -2.22 -43.73 -2.19
CA LEU A 5 -1.32 -42.59 -2.17
C LEU A 5 -1.90 -41.44 -1.32
N SER A 6 -1.06 -40.96 -0.40
CA SER A 6 -1.26 -39.81 0.49
C SER A 6 -1.14 -38.47 -0.27
N PRO A 7 -1.86 -37.40 0.13
CA PRO A 7 -1.85 -36.13 -0.57
C PRO A 7 -0.58 -35.30 -0.30
N PHE A 8 -0.05 -34.75 -1.38
CA PHE A 8 1.13 -33.89 -1.51
C PHE A 8 1.23 -32.78 -0.44
N HIS A 9 2.29 -32.86 0.38
CA HIS A 9 2.80 -31.78 1.21
C HIS A 9 3.68 -30.83 0.37
N PHE A 10 3.17 -29.67 -0.03
CA PHE A 10 4.00 -28.57 -0.54
C PHE A 10 4.32 -27.60 0.61
N ARG A 11 5.36 -27.94 1.39
CA ARG A 11 5.94 -27.05 2.41
C ARG A 11 7.27 -26.51 1.85
N LEU A 12 7.20 -25.50 0.98
CA LEU A 12 8.39 -24.78 0.53
C LEU A 12 8.88 -23.91 1.69
N SER A 13 9.95 -24.36 2.34
CA SER A 13 10.67 -23.64 3.38
C SER A 13 11.38 -22.44 2.76
N PHE A 14 10.91 -21.23 3.11
CA PHE A 14 11.40 -19.93 2.63
C PHE A 14 12.85 -19.61 3.08
N SER A 15 13.45 -20.46 3.92
CA SER A 15 14.80 -20.27 4.47
C SER A 15 15.95 -20.59 3.50
N ARG A 16 15.68 -21.10 2.28
CA ARG A 16 16.74 -21.50 1.32
C ARG A 16 17.15 -20.42 0.31
N LEU A 17 16.45 -19.29 0.21
CA LEU A 17 16.80 -18.21 -0.72
C LEU A 17 17.75 -17.14 -0.13
N LEU A 18 18.18 -17.31 1.12
CA LEU A 18 19.08 -16.34 1.81
C LEU A 18 20.49 -16.89 2.10
N SER A 19 20.84 -18.07 1.59
CA SER A 19 22.17 -18.67 1.81
C SER A 19 23.01 -18.58 0.54
N PHE A 20 23.64 -17.44 0.29
CA PHE A 20 24.76 -17.32 -0.65
C PHE A 20 26.09 -17.43 0.13
N PRO A 21 27.04 -18.31 -0.25
CA PRO A 21 28.36 -18.37 0.38
C PRO A 21 29.27 -17.27 -0.20
N TRP A 22 29.97 -16.52 0.67
CA TRP A 22 30.91 -15.46 0.27
C TRP A 22 32.37 -15.95 0.33
N PRO A 23 33.25 -15.58 -0.62
CA PRO A 23 34.66 -15.96 -0.59
C PRO A 23 35.48 -15.12 0.41
N ALA A 24 36.56 -15.73 0.92
CA ALA A 24 37.41 -15.22 1.99
C ALA A 24 38.07 -13.84 1.72
N LYS A 25 38.30 -13.10 2.81
CA LYS A 25 38.96 -11.78 2.87
C LYS A 25 40.43 -11.85 2.44
N PRO A 26 40.97 -10.81 1.77
CA PRO A 26 42.38 -10.47 1.87
C PRO A 26 42.62 -9.47 3.01
N THR A 27 43.75 -9.66 3.69
CA THR A 27 44.23 -8.97 4.89
C THR A 27 45.21 -7.83 4.61
N LEU A 28 45.14 -6.78 5.45
CA LEU A 28 46.10 -5.70 5.76
C LEU A 28 46.46 -4.70 4.63
N SER A 29 46.73 -3.41 4.86
CA SER A 29 47.42 -2.76 5.99
C SER A 29 47.00 -1.28 6.21
N ARG A 30 47.22 -0.80 7.45
CA ARG A 30 47.25 0.63 7.87
C ARG A 30 48.56 1.26 7.36
N SER A 31 48.69 2.53 6.96
CA SER A 31 48.70 3.79 7.74
C SER A 31 49.39 4.90 6.87
N PRO A 32 49.71 6.15 7.30
CA PRO A 32 48.84 7.35 7.29
C PRO A 32 49.45 8.63 6.62
N ALA A 33 48.62 9.69 6.58
CA ALA A 33 48.93 11.12 6.76
C ALA A 33 49.35 12.06 5.59
N VAL A 34 48.83 13.29 5.70
CA VAL A 34 49.44 14.64 5.49
C VAL A 34 48.84 15.57 4.40
N ALA A 35 48.64 16.82 4.85
CA ALA A 35 48.67 18.14 4.17
C ALA A 35 47.37 18.88 3.78
N GLU A 36 47.09 19.88 4.63
CA GLU A 36 46.59 21.23 4.36
C GLU A 36 46.99 21.86 3.01
N ALA A 37 46.10 22.71 2.47
CA ALA A 37 46.47 24.04 1.96
C ALA A 37 45.21 24.92 1.77
N THR A 38 45.16 26.02 2.51
CA THR A 38 44.38 27.25 2.26
C THR A 38 45.13 28.18 1.30
N HIS A 39 44.42 28.95 0.46
CA HIS A 39 44.65 30.39 0.16
C HIS A 39 43.62 30.82 -0.93
N HIS A 40 42.69 31.76 -0.67
CA HIS A 40 42.74 33.22 -0.98
C HIS A 40 42.68 33.51 -2.52
N LEU A 41 41.91 34.42 -3.13
CA LEU A 41 41.41 35.76 -2.78
C LEU A 41 40.48 36.32 -3.91
N ARG A 42 39.59 37.27 -3.54
CA ARG A 42 39.02 38.45 -4.28
C ARG A 42 38.21 38.22 -5.59
N ALA A 43 36.94 38.61 -5.69
CA ALA A 43 36.25 39.93 -5.56
C ALA A 43 36.29 40.81 -6.83
N ALA A 44 35.11 41.20 -7.34
CA ALA A 44 34.63 42.60 -7.52
C ALA A 44 33.70 42.81 -8.74
N GLY A 45 32.71 43.70 -8.55
CA GLY A 45 31.93 44.41 -9.60
C GLY A 45 30.50 43.87 -9.79
N ALA A 46 29.42 44.40 -9.19
CA ALA A 46 28.84 45.77 -9.29
C ALA A 46 28.52 46.13 -10.77
N ARG A 47 27.30 46.46 -11.24
CA ARG A 47 26.27 47.41 -10.78
C ARG A 47 24.98 47.16 -11.61
N GLN A 48 23.80 47.12 -10.99
CA GLN A 48 22.74 48.17 -11.02
C GLN A 48 22.08 48.48 -12.38
N GLY A 49 20.75 48.30 -12.42
CA GLY A 49 19.85 48.74 -13.50
C GLY A 49 18.38 48.58 -13.11
N ARG A 50 17.89 49.56 -12.35
CA ARG A 50 16.50 49.84 -11.88
C ARG A 50 15.57 50.11 -13.09
N LEU A 51 14.31 49.67 -13.17
CA LEU A 51 13.05 50.36 -12.77
C LEU A 51 11.85 49.54 -13.33
N SER A 52 10.94 49.00 -12.50
CA SER A 52 9.56 49.47 -12.21
C SER A 52 8.64 49.84 -13.38
N SER A 53 7.56 49.08 -13.58
CA SER A 53 6.16 49.57 -13.76
C SER A 53 5.16 48.43 -13.99
N ALA A 54 4.10 48.35 -13.20
CA ALA A 54 2.84 47.63 -13.47
C ALA A 54 1.72 48.68 -13.74
N PRO A 55 0.46 48.30 -13.99
CA PRO A 55 -0.09 47.46 -15.06
C PRO A 55 -1.01 48.30 -16.00
N ARG A 56 -1.42 47.77 -17.16
CA ARG A 56 -2.45 48.39 -18.02
C ARG A 56 -3.58 47.41 -18.35
N GLU A 57 -4.78 47.73 -17.86
CA GLU A 57 -6.08 47.24 -18.33
C GLU A 57 -6.49 47.92 -19.64
N SER A 58 -7.24 47.21 -20.50
CA SER A 58 -8.07 47.73 -21.60
C SER A 58 -9.09 46.63 -22.04
N PRO A 59 -10.19 46.90 -22.78
CA PRO A 59 -11.58 46.92 -22.29
C PRO A 59 -12.49 45.83 -22.93
N PRO A 60 -13.78 45.70 -22.57
CA PRO A 60 -14.67 44.64 -23.07
C PRO A 60 -15.47 45.08 -24.32
N PRO A 61 -16.06 44.14 -25.08
CA PRO A 61 -17.19 44.49 -25.93
C PRO A 61 -18.46 43.62 -25.73
N LYS A 62 -19.55 44.36 -25.48
CA LYS A 62 -20.88 44.35 -26.12
C LYS A 62 -21.84 43.17 -25.88
N GLN A 63 -22.82 43.47 -25.01
CA GLN A 63 -24.16 42.91 -24.94
C GLN A 63 -24.91 43.02 -26.29
N LYS A 64 -25.66 41.98 -26.67
CA LYS A 64 -26.78 42.09 -27.62
C LYS A 64 -28.07 41.63 -26.96
N ALA A 65 -29.11 42.38 -27.28
CA ALA A 65 -30.42 42.39 -26.65
C ALA A 65 -31.30 41.17 -26.97
N ARG A 66 -32.22 40.94 -26.04
CA ARG A 66 -33.38 40.05 -26.06
C ARG A 66 -34.45 40.59 -27.03
N PRO A 67 -35.31 39.74 -27.62
CA PRO A 67 -36.67 40.13 -27.96
C PRO A 67 -37.67 39.58 -26.94
N THR A 68 -38.66 40.43 -26.70
CA THR A 68 -39.80 40.37 -25.81
C THR A 68 -40.93 39.49 -26.36
N THR A 69 -41.60 38.73 -25.49
CA THR A 69 -43.07 38.52 -25.54
C THR A 69 -43.59 38.32 -24.11
N SER A 70 -44.68 39.03 -23.81
CA SER A 70 -45.37 39.09 -22.51
C SER A 70 -46.57 38.11 -22.47
N PRO A 71 -47.49 38.15 -21.49
CA PRO A 71 -47.69 37.11 -20.48
C PRO A 71 -49.01 36.31 -20.64
N SER A 72 -49.11 35.11 -20.05
CA SER A 72 -50.42 34.50 -19.76
C SER A 72 -50.47 33.97 -18.32
N MET A 73 -51.62 34.24 -17.69
CA MET A 73 -51.99 34.00 -16.29
C MET A 73 -52.66 32.61 -16.11
N PRO A 74 -52.94 32.15 -14.87
CA PRO A 74 -52.60 30.80 -14.42
C PRO A 74 -53.75 29.79 -14.48
N GLY A 75 -53.38 28.51 -14.68
CA GLY A 75 -54.29 27.36 -14.63
C GLY A 75 -53.85 26.34 -13.58
N ARG A 76 -54.59 26.31 -12.46
CA ARG A 76 -54.92 25.16 -11.59
C ARG A 76 -53.89 24.03 -11.40
N GLY A 77 -53.34 23.98 -10.18
CA GLY A 77 -53.37 22.80 -9.31
C GLY A 77 -52.62 21.54 -9.76
N ARG A 78 -51.40 21.37 -9.24
CA ARG A 78 -50.85 20.04 -8.95
C ARG A 78 -50.01 20.12 -7.68
N ALA A 79 -50.38 19.30 -6.70
CA ALA A 79 -49.72 19.20 -5.40
C ALA A 79 -48.21 18.92 -5.55
N PRO A 80 -47.37 19.37 -4.60
CA PRO A 80 -45.95 19.05 -4.65
C PRO A 80 -45.80 17.55 -4.38
N GLU A 81 -45.37 16.82 -5.41
CA GLU A 81 -44.88 15.45 -5.29
C GLU A 81 -43.72 15.48 -4.29
N THR A 82 -43.99 15.00 -3.08
CA THR A 82 -42.94 14.74 -2.09
C THR A 82 -41.97 13.75 -2.73
N SER A 83 -40.81 14.24 -3.14
CA SER A 83 -39.70 13.44 -3.61
C SER A 83 -39.31 12.47 -2.49
N ARG A 84 -39.85 11.24 -2.55
CA ARG A 84 -39.42 10.14 -1.70
C ARG A 84 -37.90 10.00 -1.90
N PRO A 85 -37.09 9.92 -0.84
CA PRO A 85 -35.69 9.61 -1.01
C PRO A 85 -35.61 8.24 -1.68
N ARG A 86 -34.95 8.18 -2.83
CA ARG A 86 -34.69 6.94 -3.56
C ARG A 86 -33.81 6.07 -2.65
N LYS A 87 -34.43 5.20 -1.85
CA LYS A 87 -33.73 4.10 -1.17
C LYS A 87 -33.23 3.17 -2.26
N MET A 88 -32.05 3.46 -2.81
CA MET A 88 -31.26 2.43 -3.47
C MET A 88 -30.81 1.48 -2.37
N ALA A 89 -31.61 0.43 -2.13
CA ALA A 89 -31.10 -0.75 -1.47
C ALA A 89 -30.02 -1.32 -2.41
N GLY A 90 -28.77 -0.91 -2.21
CA GLY A 90 -27.65 -1.44 -2.97
C GLY A 90 -27.59 -2.95 -2.76
N ASN A 91 -27.79 -3.71 -3.82
CA ASN A 91 -27.70 -5.17 -3.77
C ASN A 91 -26.31 -5.55 -3.23
N ILE A 92 -26.30 -6.41 -2.21
CA ILE A 92 -25.06 -6.98 -1.67
C ILE A 92 -24.44 -7.84 -2.77
N ASN A 93 -23.22 -7.52 -3.16
CA ASN A 93 -22.48 -8.33 -4.10
C ASN A 93 -21.81 -9.49 -3.34
N LEU A 94 -22.36 -10.70 -3.50
CA LEU A 94 -21.85 -11.93 -2.90
C LEU A 94 -20.72 -12.56 -3.73
N GLU A 95 -20.49 -12.07 -4.93
CA GLU A 95 -19.50 -12.63 -5.84
C GLU A 95 -18.07 -12.20 -5.52
N VAL A 96 -17.91 -11.12 -4.75
CA VAL A 96 -16.62 -10.49 -4.43
C VAL A 96 -16.25 -10.80 -2.98
N SER A 97 -15.01 -11.22 -2.76
CA SER A 97 -14.44 -11.32 -1.42
C SER A 97 -14.56 -9.99 -0.63
N PRO A 98 -15.29 -9.96 0.51
CA PRO A 98 -15.49 -8.76 1.30
C PRO A 98 -14.20 -8.17 1.86
N HIS A 99 -13.30 -9.02 2.37
CA HIS A 99 -12.05 -8.56 2.97
C HIS A 99 -11.14 -7.88 1.93
N ARG A 100 -11.07 -8.40 0.69
CA ARG A 100 -10.25 -7.78 -0.37
C ARG A 100 -10.82 -6.44 -0.82
N ALA A 101 -12.14 -6.36 -0.99
CA ALA A 101 -12.82 -5.12 -1.31
C ALA A 101 -12.58 -4.03 -0.24
N VAL A 102 -12.77 -4.37 1.03
CA VAL A 102 -12.53 -3.46 2.15
C VAL A 102 -11.05 -3.07 2.24
N ALA A 103 -10.12 -4.02 2.08
CA ALA A 103 -8.69 -3.74 2.11
C ALA A 103 -8.26 -2.77 1.00
N ALA A 104 -8.76 -2.95 -0.23
CA ALA A 104 -8.43 -2.09 -1.37
C ALA A 104 -8.87 -0.64 -1.10
N VAL A 105 -10.08 -0.45 -0.58
CA VAL A 105 -10.62 0.86 -0.23
C VAL A 105 -9.84 1.50 0.93
N ARG A 106 -9.45 0.72 1.94
CA ARG A 106 -8.63 1.21 3.06
C ARG A 106 -7.25 1.66 2.60
N LEU A 107 -6.57 0.87 1.76
CA LEU A 107 -5.28 1.25 1.18
C LEU A 107 -5.38 2.52 0.33
N LEU A 108 -6.47 2.66 -0.45
CA LEU A 108 -6.72 3.86 -1.23
C LEU A 108 -6.85 5.09 -0.32
N ARG A 109 -7.54 4.98 0.81
CA ARG A 109 -7.65 6.04 1.82
C ARG A 109 -6.32 6.38 2.50
N VAL A 110 -5.49 5.38 2.78
CA VAL A 110 -4.16 5.59 3.35
C VAL A 110 -3.30 6.39 2.36
N GLU A 111 -3.35 6.05 1.08
CA GLU A 111 -2.52 6.70 0.06
C GLU A 111 -3.03 8.10 -0.35
N GLN A 112 -4.33 8.29 -0.50
CA GLN A 112 -4.90 9.56 -0.98
C GLN A 112 -5.39 10.47 0.14
N GLY A 113 -5.92 9.91 1.22
CA GLY A 113 -6.54 10.64 2.31
C GLY A 113 -5.64 10.84 3.54
N GLY A 114 -4.42 10.28 3.53
CA GLY A 114 -3.51 10.31 4.68
C GLY A 114 -4.06 9.59 5.91
N ALA A 115 -5.05 8.70 5.73
CA ALA A 115 -5.65 7.97 6.83
C ALA A 115 -4.64 6.99 7.46
N PHE A 116 -4.68 6.86 8.79
CA PHE A 116 -3.87 5.86 9.48
C PHE A 116 -4.49 4.46 9.33
N VAL A 117 -3.65 3.46 9.11
CA VAL A 117 -4.05 2.05 8.92
C VAL A 117 -4.90 1.55 10.09
N ASP A 118 -4.51 1.89 11.33
CA ASP A 118 -5.11 1.36 12.56
C ASP A 118 -6.48 1.98 12.89
N LEU A 119 -6.74 3.22 12.44
CA LEU A 119 -7.97 3.95 12.73
C LEU A 119 -9.17 3.50 11.87
N LEU A 120 -8.94 2.62 10.88
CA LEU A 120 -9.99 2.18 9.97
C LEU A 120 -10.82 1.00 10.50
N ASN A 121 -10.45 0.45 11.67
CA ASN A 121 -11.16 -0.63 12.36
C ASN A 121 -12.18 -0.14 13.39
N GLU A 122 -12.18 1.14 13.76
CA GLU A 122 -13.07 1.63 14.81
C GLU A 122 -14.51 1.73 14.29
N LYS A 123 -15.39 0.89 14.84
CA LYS A 123 -16.83 1.17 14.88
C LYS A 123 -17.01 2.39 15.80
N GLY A 124 -16.79 3.59 15.26
CA GLY A 124 -17.01 4.83 15.99
C GLY A 124 -18.46 4.87 16.47
N LYS A 125 -18.67 4.81 17.79
CA LYS A 125 -20.00 4.85 18.43
C LYS A 125 -20.82 6.12 18.10
N HIS A 126 -20.23 7.13 17.44
CA HIS A 126 -20.89 8.42 17.18
C HIS A 126 -20.67 9.03 15.79
N SER A 127 -20.18 8.28 14.79
CA SER A 127 -20.17 8.76 13.40
C SER A 127 -21.14 7.93 12.56
N ALA A 128 -22.19 8.57 12.07
CA ALA A 128 -23.28 8.01 11.28
C ALA A 128 -22.85 7.59 9.85
N GLY A 129 -21.79 6.80 9.74
CA GLY A 129 -21.40 6.11 8.54
C GLY A 129 -20.57 4.89 8.90
N ASN A 130 -21.16 3.70 8.77
CA ASN A 130 -20.42 2.45 8.94
C ASN A 130 -19.21 2.49 7.99
N GLY A 131 -18.06 1.93 8.37
CA GLY A 131 -16.89 1.84 7.47
C GLY A 131 -17.22 1.24 6.10
N MET A 132 -18.30 0.45 6.02
CA MET A 132 -18.88 -0.10 4.81
C MET A 132 -19.58 0.90 3.89
N ASP A 133 -20.13 2.01 4.39
CA ASP A 133 -20.81 3.02 3.56
C ASP A 133 -19.81 3.71 2.62
N TYR A 134 -18.56 3.84 3.08
CA TYR A 134 -17.50 4.36 2.21
C TYR A 134 -17.05 3.34 1.17
N VAL A 135 -17.02 2.04 1.53
CA VAL A 135 -16.71 0.97 0.58
C VAL A 135 -17.74 0.95 -0.54
N GLU A 136 -19.02 1.05 -0.20
CA GLU A 136 -20.09 1.18 -1.18
C GLU A 136 -19.91 2.40 -2.07
N ARG A 137 -19.63 3.58 -1.48
CA ARG A 137 -19.44 4.81 -2.26
C ARG A 137 -18.24 4.74 -3.20
N THR A 138 -17.15 4.08 -2.79
CA THR A 138 -15.93 3.97 -3.59
C THR A 138 -16.03 2.91 -4.67
N LEU A 139 -16.62 1.75 -4.38
CA LEU A 139 -16.66 0.60 -5.31
C LEU A 139 -17.95 0.54 -6.14
N GLY A 140 -19.00 1.26 -5.73
CA GLY A 140 -20.32 1.23 -6.36
C GLY A 140 -21.19 0.04 -5.96
N PHE A 141 -20.78 -0.76 -4.97
CA PHE A 141 -21.54 -1.91 -4.47
C PHE A 141 -21.26 -2.20 -2.99
N ARG A 142 -22.21 -2.87 -2.31
CA ARG A 142 -22.04 -3.34 -0.92
C ARG A 142 -21.45 -4.74 -0.89
N THR A 143 -20.61 -5.02 0.11
CA THR A 143 -20.20 -6.39 0.46
C THR A 143 -21.02 -6.88 1.64
N ARG A 144 -21.00 -8.19 1.94
CA ARG A 144 -21.49 -8.68 3.23
C ARG A 144 -20.66 -8.08 4.37
N GLU A 145 -21.22 -8.11 5.58
CA GLU A 145 -20.47 -7.72 6.78
C GLU A 145 -19.26 -8.63 7.01
N LEU A 146 -18.20 -8.05 7.56
CA LEU A 146 -16.99 -8.78 7.92
C LEU A 146 -17.20 -9.47 9.27
N ASP A 147 -16.85 -10.76 9.34
CA ASP A 147 -16.71 -11.44 10.62
C ASP A 147 -15.34 -11.13 11.27
N ASN A 148 -15.09 -11.65 12.46
CA ASN A 148 -13.82 -11.42 13.18
C ASN A 148 -12.60 -11.96 12.41
N ARG A 149 -12.76 -13.02 11.61
CA ARG A 149 -11.67 -13.60 10.82
C ARG A 149 -11.33 -12.69 9.64
N ASP A 150 -12.35 -12.20 8.95
CA ASP A 150 -12.21 -11.22 7.87
C ASP A 150 -11.56 -9.94 8.39
N ILE A 151 -11.97 -9.42 9.56
CA ILE A 151 -11.37 -8.21 10.15
C ILE A 151 -9.87 -8.40 10.42
N ARG A 152 -9.48 -9.54 10.98
CA ARG A 152 -8.06 -9.89 11.20
C ARG A 152 -7.31 -9.95 9.87
N LEU A 153 -7.90 -10.59 8.86
CA LEU A 153 -7.28 -10.71 7.55
C LEU A 153 -7.14 -9.35 6.84
N VAL A 154 -8.15 -8.48 6.91
CA VAL A 154 -8.05 -7.11 6.38
C VAL A 154 -6.92 -6.35 7.07
N THR A 155 -6.80 -6.48 8.39
CA THR A 155 -5.74 -5.81 9.16
C THR A 155 -4.35 -6.27 8.70
N GLU A 156 -4.18 -7.58 8.53
CA GLU A 156 -2.93 -8.17 8.03
C GLU A 156 -2.62 -7.74 6.59
N ILE A 157 -3.61 -7.80 5.68
CA ILE A 157 -3.43 -7.38 4.27
C ILE A 157 -3.08 -5.90 4.19
N VAL A 158 -3.81 -5.02 4.88
CA VAL A 158 -3.58 -3.57 4.81
C VAL A 158 -2.22 -3.22 5.43
N GLY A 159 -1.96 -3.66 6.67
CA GLY A 159 -0.71 -3.37 7.37
C GLY A 159 0.50 -3.96 6.63
N GLY A 160 0.37 -5.19 6.16
CA GLY A 160 1.40 -5.88 5.39
C GLY A 160 1.68 -5.25 4.03
N THR A 161 0.64 -4.85 3.29
CA THR A 161 0.80 -4.17 2.00
C THR A 161 1.49 -2.82 2.17
N VAL A 162 1.15 -2.04 3.22
CA VAL A 162 1.83 -0.77 3.52
C VAL A 162 3.30 -1.01 3.90
N ARG A 163 3.55 -1.98 4.78
CA ARG A 163 4.90 -2.37 5.22
C ARG A 163 5.79 -2.77 4.06
N TRP A 164 5.27 -3.59 3.14
CA TRP A 164 6.00 -4.11 1.98
C TRP A 164 5.82 -3.28 0.70
N LYS A 165 5.20 -2.10 0.77
CA LYS A 165 4.81 -1.31 -0.41
C LYS A 165 5.95 -1.12 -1.41
N ARG A 166 7.14 -0.73 -0.95
CA ARG A 166 8.27 -0.43 -1.82
C ARG A 166 8.80 -1.67 -2.55
N TYR A 167 8.80 -2.81 -1.87
CA TYR A 167 9.12 -4.11 -2.47
C TYR A 167 8.07 -4.49 -3.51
N LEU A 168 6.78 -4.44 -3.15
CA LEU A 168 5.67 -4.80 -4.03
C LEU A 168 5.63 -3.93 -5.28
N ASP A 169 5.78 -2.61 -5.13
CA ASP A 169 5.80 -1.67 -6.25
C ASP A 169 6.98 -1.95 -7.21
N HIS A 170 8.14 -2.34 -6.68
CA HIS A 170 9.27 -2.74 -7.53
C HIS A 170 8.96 -3.99 -8.35
N VAL A 171 8.37 -5.01 -7.73
CA VAL A 171 8.01 -6.26 -8.44
C VAL A 171 6.93 -5.98 -9.47
N ILE A 172 5.87 -5.24 -9.12
CA ILE A 172 4.79 -4.88 -10.07
C ILE A 172 5.38 -4.11 -11.25
N LEU A 173 6.20 -3.08 -11.00
CA LEU A 173 6.85 -2.28 -12.04
C LEU A 173 7.72 -3.15 -12.96
N SER A 174 8.49 -4.08 -12.39
CA SER A 174 9.37 -4.96 -13.17
C SER A 174 8.62 -5.97 -14.03
N LEU A 175 7.37 -6.29 -13.66
CA LEU A 175 6.50 -7.14 -14.46
C LEU A 175 5.68 -6.35 -15.49
N CYS A 176 5.61 -5.02 -15.37
CA CYS A 176 5.05 -4.14 -16.38
C CYS A 176 5.98 -4.08 -17.61
N ASN A 177 5.40 -3.98 -18.81
CA ASN A 177 6.21 -3.83 -20.03
C ASN A 177 6.78 -2.41 -20.18
N GLU A 178 6.10 -1.41 -19.60
CA GLU A 178 6.48 0.00 -19.68
C GLU A 178 6.27 0.69 -18.32
N ASP A 179 7.25 1.50 -17.91
CA ASP A 179 7.15 2.32 -16.69
C ASP A 179 5.94 3.27 -16.70
N ARG A 180 5.57 3.76 -17.90
CA ARG A 180 4.43 4.65 -18.08
C ARG A 180 3.12 3.95 -17.71
N MET A 181 3.02 2.63 -17.95
CA MET A 181 1.84 1.86 -17.58
C MET A 181 1.63 1.91 -16.06
N PHE A 182 2.67 1.63 -15.27
CA PHE A 182 2.59 1.67 -13.80
C PHE A 182 2.18 3.05 -13.28
N ARG A 183 2.81 4.11 -13.79
CA ARG A 183 2.53 5.50 -13.36
C ARG A 183 1.13 5.99 -13.78
N GLY A 184 0.58 5.44 -14.85
CA GLY A 184 -0.75 5.75 -15.36
C GLY A 184 -1.87 4.86 -14.81
N MET A 185 -1.57 3.88 -13.95
CA MET A 185 -2.60 3.00 -13.39
C MET A 185 -3.57 3.78 -12.51
N GLU A 186 -4.84 3.39 -12.58
CA GLU A 186 -5.84 3.91 -11.65
C GLU A 186 -5.47 3.55 -10.20
N PRO A 187 -5.59 4.49 -9.25
CA PRO A 187 -5.17 4.28 -7.86
C PRO A 187 -5.80 3.03 -7.20
N LEU A 188 -7.08 2.76 -7.48
CA LEU A 188 -7.76 1.58 -6.94
C LEU A 188 -7.24 0.27 -7.57
N LEU A 189 -6.96 0.27 -8.87
CA LEU A 189 -6.36 -0.88 -9.57
C LEU A 189 -4.98 -1.22 -8.98
N LEU A 190 -4.18 -0.19 -8.70
CA LEU A 190 -2.86 -0.38 -8.08
C LEU A 190 -2.98 -0.98 -6.67
N GLN A 191 -4.00 -0.62 -5.89
CA GLN A 191 -4.24 -1.28 -4.59
C GLN A 191 -4.62 -2.75 -4.74
N ILE A 192 -5.48 -3.08 -5.70
CA ILE A 192 -5.86 -4.49 -5.97
C ILE A 192 -4.63 -5.31 -6.36
N LEU A 193 -3.76 -4.76 -7.21
CA LEU A 193 -2.49 -5.42 -7.58
C LEU A 193 -1.57 -5.59 -6.37
N ARG A 194 -1.37 -4.54 -5.56
CA ARG A 194 -0.54 -4.60 -4.35
C ARG A 194 -1.04 -5.66 -3.37
N ILE A 195 -2.37 -5.73 -3.13
CA ILE A 195 -2.99 -6.77 -2.31
C ILE A 195 -2.69 -8.14 -2.91
N SER A 196 -2.94 -8.33 -4.20
CA SER A 196 -2.74 -9.62 -4.86
C SER A 196 -1.29 -10.11 -4.77
N PHE A 197 -0.32 -9.22 -4.98
CA PHE A 197 1.10 -9.52 -4.88
C PHE A 197 1.49 -9.81 -3.43
N TYR A 198 0.95 -9.07 -2.45
CA TYR A 198 1.18 -9.33 -1.04
C TYR A 198 0.63 -10.70 -0.60
N GLU A 199 -0.61 -11.03 -0.99
CA GLU A 199 -1.25 -12.31 -0.67
C GLU A 199 -0.41 -13.49 -1.19
N ILE A 200 0.09 -13.42 -2.42
CA ILE A 200 0.89 -14.50 -3.02
C ILE A 200 2.30 -14.54 -2.40
N ILE A 201 3.02 -13.41 -2.38
CA ILE A 201 4.45 -13.39 -2.07
C ILE A 201 4.71 -13.47 -0.55
N LYS A 202 3.87 -12.84 0.28
CA LYS A 202 4.12 -12.67 1.71
C LYS A 202 3.18 -13.50 2.59
N LEU A 203 1.91 -13.65 2.21
CA LEU A 203 0.98 -14.50 2.97
C LEU A 203 0.99 -15.97 2.49
N GLY A 204 1.58 -16.27 1.34
CA GLY A 204 1.62 -17.62 0.78
C GLY A 204 0.22 -18.16 0.46
N MET A 205 -0.73 -17.28 0.13
CA MET A 205 -2.07 -17.71 -0.24
C MET A 205 -2.05 -18.49 -1.58
N PRO A 206 -2.95 -19.47 -1.76
CA PRO A 206 -3.02 -20.23 -3.00
C PRO A 206 -3.18 -19.32 -4.22
N PRO A 207 -2.26 -19.36 -5.21
CA PRO A 207 -2.27 -18.39 -6.31
C PRO A 207 -3.56 -18.39 -7.13
N TYR A 208 -4.19 -19.55 -7.33
CA TYR A 208 -5.45 -19.66 -8.06
C TYR A 208 -6.59 -18.90 -7.37
N ALA A 209 -6.64 -18.92 -6.03
CA ALA A 209 -7.67 -18.26 -5.24
C ALA A 209 -7.47 -16.73 -5.29
N VAL A 210 -6.24 -16.27 -5.12
CA VAL A 210 -5.90 -14.84 -5.23
C VAL A 210 -6.20 -14.31 -6.62
N LEU A 211 -5.82 -15.06 -7.66
CA LEU A 211 -6.05 -14.70 -9.06
C LEU A 211 -7.55 -14.58 -9.35
N TYR A 212 -8.34 -15.61 -9.04
CA TYR A 212 -9.79 -15.59 -9.32
C TYR A 212 -10.47 -14.40 -8.64
N GLU A 213 -10.23 -14.23 -7.35
CA GLU A 213 -10.91 -13.25 -6.50
C GLU A 213 -10.54 -11.80 -6.87
N ASN A 214 -9.25 -11.50 -7.05
CA ASN A 214 -8.81 -10.15 -7.35
C ASN A 214 -9.09 -9.76 -8.81
N VAL A 215 -9.04 -10.70 -9.76
CA VAL A 215 -9.49 -10.44 -11.14
C VAL A 215 -10.96 -10.09 -11.15
N LYS A 216 -11.79 -10.83 -10.40
CA LYS A 216 -13.22 -10.58 -10.30
C LYS A 216 -13.52 -9.23 -9.65
N LEU A 217 -12.85 -8.92 -8.53
CA LEU A 217 -12.94 -7.61 -7.87
C LEU A 217 -12.59 -6.48 -8.85
N ALA A 218 -11.50 -6.60 -9.62
CA ALA A 218 -11.11 -5.57 -10.58
C ALA A 218 -12.11 -5.40 -11.74
N LYS A 219 -12.73 -6.49 -12.21
CA LYS A 219 -13.78 -6.42 -13.24
C LYS A 219 -15.01 -5.66 -12.76
N ILE A 220 -15.45 -5.94 -11.53
CA ILE A 220 -16.67 -5.39 -10.95
C ILE A 220 -16.46 -3.95 -10.47
N ALA A 221 -15.35 -3.66 -9.79
CA ALA A 221 -15.10 -2.35 -9.20
C ALA A 221 -14.60 -1.29 -10.20
N LEU A 222 -14.06 -1.71 -11.35
CA LEU A 222 -13.47 -0.81 -12.34
C LEU A 222 -14.07 -1.05 -13.73
N ARG A 223 -13.51 -1.99 -14.49
CA ARG A 223 -13.95 -2.36 -15.84
C ARG A 223 -13.36 -3.72 -16.26
N PRO A 224 -13.91 -4.41 -17.26
CA PRO A 224 -13.40 -5.70 -17.72
C PRO A 224 -11.90 -5.69 -18.07
N GLY A 225 -11.42 -4.63 -18.72
CA GLY A 225 -10.00 -4.47 -19.08
C GLY A 225 -9.05 -4.42 -17.87
N ALA A 226 -9.50 -3.88 -16.74
CA ALA A 226 -8.71 -3.85 -15.50
C ALA A 226 -8.51 -5.27 -14.95
N GLY A 227 -9.56 -6.10 -14.98
CA GLY A 227 -9.46 -7.51 -14.61
C GLY A 227 -8.52 -8.31 -15.53
N ASN A 228 -8.52 -8.02 -16.82
CA ASN A 228 -7.60 -8.67 -17.77
C ASN A 228 -6.14 -8.32 -17.47
N LEU A 229 -5.85 -7.05 -17.11
CA LEU A 229 -4.51 -6.63 -16.71
C LEU A 229 -4.06 -7.31 -15.41
N VAL A 230 -4.94 -7.38 -14.39
CA VAL A 230 -4.65 -8.12 -13.15
C VAL A 230 -4.33 -9.58 -13.46
N ASN A 231 -5.15 -10.25 -14.28
CA ASN A 231 -4.92 -11.64 -14.66
C ASN A 231 -3.57 -11.83 -15.37
N GLY A 232 -3.22 -10.94 -16.32
CA GLY A 232 -1.95 -10.99 -17.04
C GLY A 232 -0.75 -10.84 -16.11
N LEU A 233 -0.76 -9.84 -15.23
CA LEU A 233 0.32 -9.59 -14.28
C LEU A 233 0.46 -10.70 -13.23
N LEU A 234 -0.65 -11.23 -12.71
CA LEU A 234 -0.59 -12.32 -11.73
C LEU A 234 -0.10 -13.63 -12.34
N ARG A 235 -0.50 -13.97 -13.58
CA ARG A 235 0.06 -15.12 -14.29
C ARG A 235 1.56 -14.98 -14.51
N LYS A 236 2.02 -13.78 -14.89
CA LYS A 236 3.46 -13.49 -15.04
C LYS A 236 4.19 -13.63 -13.70
N LEU A 237 3.61 -13.10 -12.61
CA LEU A 237 4.15 -13.25 -11.25
C LEU A 237 4.32 -14.72 -10.88
N ILE A 238 3.26 -15.52 -11.02
CA ILE A 238 3.26 -16.95 -10.68
C ILE A 238 4.36 -17.67 -11.45
N LEU A 239 4.44 -17.46 -12.77
CA LEU A 239 5.49 -18.05 -13.61
C LEU A 239 6.89 -17.66 -13.10
N THR A 240 7.14 -16.37 -12.83
CA THR A 240 8.45 -15.93 -12.33
C THR A 240 8.80 -16.48 -10.95
N MET A 241 7.81 -16.79 -10.12
CA MET A 241 8.03 -17.43 -8.82
C MET A 241 8.36 -18.92 -8.98
N GLU A 242 7.67 -19.62 -9.88
CA GLU A 242 7.93 -21.04 -10.20
C GLU A 242 9.32 -21.24 -10.81
N THR A 243 9.76 -20.33 -11.67
CA THR A 243 11.09 -20.36 -12.29
C THR A 243 12.20 -19.81 -11.38
N GLY A 244 11.86 -19.22 -10.24
CA GLY A 244 12.83 -18.57 -9.34
C GLY A 244 13.48 -17.31 -9.92
N THR A 245 12.87 -16.70 -10.93
CA THR A 245 13.39 -15.51 -11.64
C THR A 245 12.68 -14.22 -11.25
N LEU A 246 12.22 -14.13 -10.01
CA LEU A 246 11.55 -12.93 -9.52
C LEU A 246 12.51 -11.72 -9.62
N PRO A 247 12.10 -10.61 -10.26
CA PRO A 247 12.98 -9.48 -10.49
C PRO A 247 13.29 -8.78 -9.16
N LEU A 248 14.52 -8.96 -8.67
CA LEU A 248 15.05 -8.30 -7.48
C LEU A 248 16.28 -7.48 -7.86
N PRO A 249 16.49 -6.31 -7.23
CA PRO A 249 17.67 -5.52 -7.50
C PRO A 249 18.91 -6.22 -6.93
N LYS A 250 20.00 -6.21 -7.69
CA LYS A 250 21.29 -6.72 -7.21
C LYS A 250 21.89 -5.76 -6.19
N VAL A 251 22.46 -6.30 -5.11
CA VAL A 251 23.17 -5.52 -4.08
C VAL A 251 24.63 -5.40 -4.50
N GLU A 252 24.88 -4.56 -5.50
CA GLU A 252 26.19 -4.37 -6.12
C GLU A 252 26.45 -2.87 -6.34
N GLY A 253 27.71 -2.52 -6.65
CA GLY A 253 28.14 -1.16 -6.93
C GLY A 253 28.54 -0.37 -5.68
N ASP A 254 28.41 0.96 -5.74
CA ASP A 254 28.78 1.87 -4.65
C ASP A 254 27.82 1.76 -3.44
N ASP A 255 28.22 2.31 -2.29
CA ASP A 255 27.41 2.30 -1.07
C ASP A 255 25.99 2.84 -1.29
N ARG A 256 25.84 3.80 -2.22
CA ARG A 256 24.53 4.37 -2.55
C ARG A 256 23.66 3.39 -3.35
N ALA A 257 24.23 2.67 -4.30
CA ALA A 257 23.54 1.64 -5.07
C ALA A 257 23.13 0.46 -4.18
N GLN A 258 24.04 -0.04 -3.35
CA GLN A 258 23.75 -1.10 -2.40
C GLN A 258 22.62 -0.70 -1.45
N ALA A 259 22.66 0.52 -0.89
CA ALA A 259 21.59 1.01 -0.03
C ALA A 259 20.23 1.14 -0.76
N ARG A 260 20.22 1.52 -2.04
CA ARG A 260 18.99 1.57 -2.85
C ARG A 260 18.41 0.17 -3.08
N ALA A 261 19.26 -0.81 -3.38
CA ALA A 261 18.85 -2.20 -3.57
C ALA A 261 18.26 -2.78 -2.27
N LEU A 262 18.97 -2.65 -1.16
CA LEU A 262 18.52 -3.10 0.17
C LEU A 262 17.22 -2.41 0.61
N ALA A 263 17.09 -1.10 0.35
CA ALA A 263 15.86 -0.36 0.60
C ALA A 263 14.66 -0.92 -0.14
N ILE A 264 14.83 -1.40 -1.38
CA ILE A 264 13.77 -2.07 -2.13
C ILE A 264 13.49 -3.46 -1.55
N ILE A 265 14.53 -4.29 -1.40
CA ILE A 265 14.42 -5.69 -0.95
C ILE A 265 13.69 -5.78 0.39
N TYR A 266 14.06 -4.92 1.34
CA TYR A 266 13.47 -4.90 2.68
C TYR A 266 12.38 -3.84 2.85
N SER A 267 11.95 -3.15 1.80
CA SER A 267 10.87 -2.15 1.86
C SER A 267 11.06 -1.02 2.88
N HIS A 268 12.26 -0.42 2.94
CA HIS A 268 12.58 0.71 3.82
C HIS A 268 12.94 1.97 3.01
N PRO A 269 12.81 3.18 3.60
CA PRO A 269 13.31 4.40 2.96
C PRO A 269 14.83 4.36 2.77
N VAL A 270 15.32 4.79 1.59
CA VAL A 270 16.76 4.75 1.25
C VAL A 270 17.62 5.50 2.27
N TRP A 271 17.15 6.65 2.77
CA TRP A 271 17.90 7.44 3.75
C TRP A 271 18.11 6.68 5.06
N MET A 272 17.12 5.87 5.47
CA MET A 272 17.15 5.10 6.70
C MET A 272 18.08 3.90 6.56
N VAL A 273 18.02 3.19 5.42
CA VAL A 273 18.96 2.10 5.11
C VAL A 273 20.39 2.61 5.07
N ARG A 274 20.66 3.74 4.39
CA ARG A 274 22.00 4.36 4.38
C ARG A 274 22.49 4.68 5.79
N ARG A 275 21.60 5.16 6.66
CA ARG A 275 21.92 5.46 8.06
C ARG A 275 22.32 4.19 8.79
N TRP A 276 21.54 3.12 8.68
CA TRP A 276 21.84 1.86 9.35
C TRP A 276 23.12 1.19 8.83
N LEU A 277 23.33 1.17 7.52
CA LEU A 277 24.59 0.66 6.93
C LEU A 277 25.81 1.39 7.51
N LYS A 278 25.71 2.73 7.64
CA LYS A 278 26.80 3.55 8.19
C LYS A 278 27.10 3.25 9.66
N TYR A 279 26.08 3.07 10.50
CA TYR A 279 26.26 2.95 11.96
C TYR A 279 26.37 1.51 12.47
N LEU A 280 25.72 0.56 11.81
CA LEU A 280 25.63 -0.83 12.24
C LEU A 280 26.44 -1.79 11.35
N GLY A 281 26.82 -1.34 10.15
CA GLY A 281 27.31 -2.23 9.10
C GLY A 281 26.17 -2.99 8.40
N GLN A 282 26.51 -3.70 7.32
CA GLN A 282 25.51 -4.33 6.45
C GLN A 282 24.76 -5.48 7.12
N GLU A 283 25.47 -6.38 7.81
CA GLU A 283 24.87 -7.57 8.42
C GLU A 283 23.82 -7.21 9.48
N GLU A 284 24.16 -6.33 10.42
CA GLU A 284 23.25 -5.89 11.48
C GLU A 284 22.10 -5.02 10.94
N ALA A 285 22.37 -4.17 9.93
CA ALA A 285 21.31 -3.41 9.27
C ALA A 285 20.28 -4.35 8.60
N VAL A 286 20.74 -5.43 7.96
CA VAL A 286 19.86 -6.45 7.37
C VAL A 286 19.03 -7.17 8.43
N LYS A 287 19.63 -7.54 9.57
CA LYS A 287 18.89 -8.14 10.70
C LYS A 287 17.81 -7.19 11.22
N LEU A 288 18.12 -5.91 11.41
CA LEU A 288 17.17 -4.88 11.84
C LEU A 288 16.03 -4.71 10.83
N MET A 289 16.36 -4.62 9.54
CA MET A 289 15.36 -4.48 8.47
C MET A 289 14.43 -5.69 8.38
N ASN A 290 14.95 -6.91 8.57
CA ASN A 290 14.12 -8.10 8.66
C ASN A 290 13.22 -8.06 9.89
N TRP A 291 13.77 -7.70 11.06
CA TRP A 291 13.01 -7.60 12.30
C TRP A 291 11.86 -6.60 12.21
N ASN A 292 12.10 -5.40 11.65
CA ASN A 292 11.07 -4.39 11.42
C ASN A 292 9.91 -4.88 10.54
N ASN A 293 10.19 -5.86 9.66
CA ASN A 293 9.19 -6.37 8.74
C ASN A 293 8.36 -7.54 9.31
N ASN A 294 8.72 -8.04 10.49
CA ASN A 294 7.98 -9.11 11.15
C ASN A 294 6.58 -8.65 11.58
N GLY A 295 5.72 -9.63 11.89
CA GLY A 295 4.40 -9.36 12.45
C GLY A 295 4.50 -8.57 13.77
N PRO A 296 3.51 -7.72 14.08
CA PRO A 296 3.51 -6.93 15.30
C PRO A 296 3.51 -7.84 16.53
N ILE A 297 4.37 -7.53 17.50
CA ILE A 297 4.39 -8.17 18.81
C ILE A 297 3.62 -7.28 19.77
N TYR A 298 2.54 -7.80 20.35
CA TYR A 298 1.76 -7.05 21.34
C TYR A 298 2.39 -7.18 22.71
N SER A 299 2.65 -6.04 23.35
CA SER A 299 3.14 -5.98 24.72
C SER A 299 2.08 -5.36 25.62
N LEU A 300 1.78 -6.01 26.74
CA LEU A 300 0.85 -5.51 27.74
C LEU A 300 1.64 -5.00 28.94
N ARG A 301 1.27 -3.81 29.43
CA ARG A 301 1.78 -3.26 30.70
C ARG A 301 0.67 -3.30 31.72
N VAL A 302 0.94 -3.95 32.86
CA VAL A 302 0.03 -3.99 34.00
C VAL A 302 -0.13 -2.59 34.58
N ASN A 303 -1.36 -2.19 34.88
CA ASN A 303 -1.62 -0.98 35.65
C ASN A 303 -1.69 -1.33 37.15
N SER A 304 -0.54 -1.21 37.84
CA SER A 304 -0.43 -1.56 39.26
C SER A 304 -1.22 -0.65 40.19
N ALA A 305 -1.65 0.54 39.74
CA ALA A 305 -2.48 1.45 40.55
C ALA A 305 -3.85 0.85 40.91
N ASN A 306 -4.30 -0.16 40.18
CA ASN A 306 -5.57 -0.85 40.44
C ASN A 306 -5.39 -2.11 41.32
N GLY A 307 -4.23 -2.28 41.97
CA GLY A 307 -3.94 -3.44 42.81
C GLY A 307 -3.72 -4.76 42.05
N LEU A 308 -3.60 -4.70 40.71
CA LEU A 308 -3.37 -5.88 39.87
C LEU A 308 -1.86 -6.13 39.73
N THR A 309 -1.41 -7.34 40.02
CA THR A 309 -0.01 -7.75 39.77
C THR A 309 0.17 -8.33 38.37
N ARG A 310 1.44 -8.53 37.96
CA ARG A 310 1.77 -9.21 36.71
C ARG A 310 1.25 -10.65 36.69
N ASP A 311 1.38 -11.35 37.80
CA ASP A 311 0.99 -12.75 37.90
C ASP A 311 -0.54 -12.89 37.83
N ASP A 312 -1.28 -11.96 38.44
CA ASP A 312 -2.74 -11.90 38.32
C ASP A 312 -3.18 -11.70 36.86
N LEU A 313 -2.51 -10.80 36.13
CA LEU A 313 -2.80 -10.58 34.72
C LEU A 313 -2.50 -11.83 33.87
N ILE A 314 -1.38 -12.51 34.13
CA ILE A 314 -1.00 -13.74 33.42
C ILE A 314 -2.04 -14.84 33.70
N MET A 315 -2.45 -15.04 34.95
CA MET A 315 -3.49 -16.01 35.31
C MET A 315 -4.80 -15.71 34.58
N ARG A 316 -5.19 -14.43 34.53
CA ARG A 316 -6.42 -14.01 33.86
C ARG A 316 -6.36 -14.23 32.35
N LEU A 317 -5.24 -13.90 31.70
CA LEU A 317 -5.05 -14.15 30.26
C LEU A 317 -5.11 -15.65 29.92
N LYS A 318 -4.47 -16.49 30.74
CA LYS A 318 -4.55 -17.96 30.62
C LYS A 318 -5.98 -18.45 30.73
N SER A 319 -6.76 -17.94 31.69
CA SER A 319 -8.18 -18.33 31.86
C SER A 319 -9.06 -17.95 30.66
N LEU A 320 -8.67 -16.92 29.91
CA LEU A 320 -9.36 -16.46 28.71
C LEU A 320 -8.86 -17.14 27.43
N ASN A 321 -7.97 -18.14 27.53
CA ASN A 321 -7.30 -18.79 26.41
C ASN A 321 -6.60 -17.78 25.47
N VAL A 322 -6.08 -16.69 26.03
CA VAL A 322 -5.20 -15.76 25.30
C VAL A 322 -3.77 -16.22 25.53
N SER A 323 -3.20 -16.87 24.52
CA SER A 323 -1.80 -17.36 24.49
C SER A 323 -0.83 -16.26 24.06
#